data_AF-A0A7C4FSR3-F1
#
_entry.id   AF-A0A7C4FSR3-F1
#
_cell.length_a   1.000
_cell.length_b   1.000
_cell.length_c   1.000
_cell.angle_alpha   90.00
_cell.angle_beta   90.00
_cell.angle_gamma   90.00
#
_symmetry.space_group_name_H-M   'P 1'
#
loop_
_entity.id
_entity.type
_entity.pdbx_description
1 polymer ?
#
loop_
_entity_poly.entity_id
_entity_poly.type
_entity_poly.pdbx_seq_one_letter_code
_entity_poly.pdbx_strand_id
1 'polypeptide(L)'
;FVRHTWLNFNQRSHRYTKADFFVVPSCFKKEDVEVYEEFIVKALRVYEDWSTRMKKESARFILPQGIATTVMASAPKFIWEDFVGKRAIPQAQEEIRDLATLLKNVLF
;
A
#
# COMPACT_ATOMS: atom_id res chain seq x y z
N PHE A 1 -5.64 -2.91 6.02
CA PHE A 1 -5.32 -1.99 7.13
C PHE A 1 -6.52 -1.09 7.50
N VAL A 2 -7.00 -0.23 6.61
CA VAL A 2 -8.08 0.76 6.86
C VAL A 2 -9.48 0.21 7.21
N ARG A 3 -9.66 -1.12 7.21
CA ARG A 3 -10.92 -1.78 7.60
C ARG A 3 -11.08 -1.90 9.13
N HIS A 4 -10.06 -1.55 9.88
CA HIS A 4 -10.10 -1.47 11.34
C HIS A 4 -10.60 -0.08 11.74
N THR A 5 -11.89 0.04 12.01
CA THR A 5 -12.60 1.33 12.11
C THR A 5 -12.29 2.15 13.36
N TRP A 6 -11.60 1.56 14.35
CA TRP A 6 -11.23 2.25 15.60
C TRP A 6 -9.84 2.91 15.51
N LEU A 7 -9.20 2.85 14.34
CA LEU A 7 -7.99 3.59 14.01
C LEU A 7 -8.34 4.87 13.25
N ASN A 8 -7.71 5.97 13.64
CA ASN A 8 -7.72 7.20 12.84
C ASN A 8 -6.61 7.13 11.81
N PHE A 9 -6.91 7.53 10.57
CA PHE A 9 -5.95 7.45 9.46
C PHE A 9 -5.78 8.80 8.77
N ASN A 10 -4.53 9.16 8.50
CA ASN A 10 -4.15 10.17 7.52
C ASN A 10 -3.33 9.48 6.43
N GLN A 11 -3.90 9.38 5.22
CA GLN A 11 -3.26 8.69 4.10
C GLN A 11 -2.81 9.69 3.03
N ARG A 12 -1.63 9.45 2.45
CA ARG A 12 -1.12 10.18 1.29
C ARG A 12 -2.10 10.06 0.12
N SER A 13 -2.60 11.20 -0.34
CA SER A 13 -3.57 11.27 -1.43
C SER A 13 -2.87 11.25 -2.79
N HIS A 14 -3.18 10.22 -3.59
CA HIS A 14 -2.77 10.11 -5.00
C HIS A 14 -3.50 11.09 -5.93
N ARG A 15 -4.47 11.86 -5.42
CA ARG A 15 -5.09 12.96 -6.19
C ARG A 15 -4.15 14.17 -6.29
N TYR A 16 -3.32 14.37 -5.27
CA TYR A 16 -2.44 15.53 -5.13
C TYR A 16 -0.95 15.20 -5.25
N THR A 17 -0.57 13.94 -5.04
CA THR A 17 0.81 13.48 -5.05
C THR A 17 1.06 12.49 -6.19
N LYS A 18 2.31 12.41 -6.65
CA LYS A 18 2.75 11.41 -7.64
C LYS A 18 2.88 10.03 -6.98
N ALA A 19 2.73 8.97 -7.77
CA ALA A 19 3.01 7.61 -7.34
C ALA A 19 4.50 7.33 -7.57
N ASP A 20 5.24 7.09 -6.50
CA ASP A 20 6.72 7.03 -6.55
C ASP A 20 7.28 5.64 -6.18
N PHE A 21 6.49 4.83 -5.48
CA PHE A 21 6.93 3.54 -4.93
C PHE A 21 5.91 2.46 -5.25
N PHE A 22 6.40 1.23 -5.44
CA PHE A 22 5.58 0.05 -5.72
C PHE A 22 6.02 -1.10 -4.81
N VAL A 23 5.07 -1.92 -4.38
CA VAL A 23 5.30 -3.10 -3.55
C VAL A 23 5.37 -4.32 -4.47
N VAL A 24 6.44 -5.10 -4.32
CA VAL A 24 6.64 -6.38 -5.00
C VAL A 24 6.34 -7.50 -4.00
N PRO A 25 5.35 -8.36 -4.25
CA PRO A 25 5.07 -9.50 -3.39
C PRO A 25 6.25 -10.47 -3.31
N SER A 26 6.51 -11.08 -2.14
CA SER A 26 7.63 -12.01 -1.95
C SER A 26 7.52 -13.28 -2.80
N CYS A 27 6.29 -13.65 -3.20
CA CYS A 27 6.03 -14.83 -3.99
C CYS A 27 6.39 -14.67 -5.48
N PHE A 28 6.71 -13.46 -5.92
CA PHE A 28 7.10 -13.20 -7.31
C PHE A 28 8.47 -13.80 -7.59
N LYS A 29 8.56 -14.56 -8.68
CA LYS A 29 9.85 -15.01 -9.21
C LYS A 29 10.49 -13.90 -10.02
N LYS A 30 11.76 -14.07 -10.39
CA LYS A 30 12.51 -13.08 -11.15
C LYS A 30 11.79 -12.69 -12.44
N GLU A 31 11.22 -13.66 -13.16
CA GLU A 31 10.49 -13.43 -14.40
C GLU A 31 9.20 -12.62 -14.17
N ASP A 32 8.50 -12.87 -13.06
CA ASP A 32 7.29 -12.13 -12.67
C ASP A 32 7.62 -10.67 -12.31
N VAL A 33 8.75 -10.45 -11.63
CA VAL A 33 9.25 -9.12 -11.27
C VAL A 33 9.58 -8.31 -12.52
N GLU A 34 10.28 -8.90 -13.48
CA GLU A 34 10.64 -8.22 -14.75
C GLU A 34 9.38 -7.75 -15.50
N VAL A 35 8.37 -8.62 -15.65
CA VAL A 35 7.09 -8.25 -16.29
C VAL A 35 6.37 -7.17 -15.49
N TYR A 36 6.40 -7.24 -14.16
CA TYR A 36 5.75 -6.26 -13.29
C TYR A 36 6.41 -4.87 -13.39
N GLU A 37 7.74 -4.82 -13.40
CA GLU A 37 8.51 -3.59 -13.56
C GLU A 37 8.27 -2.95 -14.94
N GLU A 38 8.29 -3.74 -16.02
CA GLU A 38 7.96 -3.25 -17.36
C GLU A 38 6.54 -2.65 -17.41
N PHE A 39 5.57 -3.33 -16.77
CA PHE A 39 4.21 -2.83 -16.67
C PHE A 39 4.13 -1.51 -15.89
N ILE A 40 4.84 -1.40 -14.76
CA ILE A 40 4.88 -0.18 -13.95
C ILE A 40 5.44 0.99 -14.78
N VAL A 41 6.55 0.78 -15.48
CA VAL A 41 7.18 1.82 -16.33
C VAL A 41 6.20 2.28 -17.42
N LYS A 42 5.51 1.34 -18.07
CA LYS A 42 4.50 1.66 -19.07
C LYS A 42 3.31 2.43 -18.47
N ALA A 43 2.78 1.97 -17.34
CA ALA A 43 1.67 2.62 -16.66
C ALA A 43 2.01 4.04 -16.20
N LEU A 44 3.23 4.27 -15.70
CA LEU A 44 3.72 5.60 -15.30
C LEU A 44 3.81 6.55 -16.49
N ARG A 45 4.37 6.11 -17.62
CA ARG A 45 4.43 6.93 -18.85
C ARG A 45 3.04 7.34 -19.32
N VAL A 46 2.10 6.39 -19.32
CA VAL A 46 0.70 6.66 -19.68
C VAL A 46 0.05 7.61 -18.68
N TYR A 47 0.29 7.42 -17.38
CA TYR A 47 -0.21 8.33 -16.34
C TYR A 47 0.30 9.76 -16.50
N GLU A 48 1.58 9.94 -16.82
CA GLU A 48 2.18 11.27 -17.04
C GLU A 48 1.60 11.96 -18.27
N ASP A 49 1.50 11.25 -19.40
CA ASP A 49 0.84 11.75 -20.62
C ASP A 49 -0.61 12.13 -20.34
N TRP A 50 -1.38 11.24 -19.70
CA TRP A 50 -2.79 11.48 -19.42
C TRP A 50 -3.00 12.64 -18.45
N SER A 51 -2.11 12.81 -17.49
CA SER A 51 -2.17 13.92 -16.53
C SER A 51 -2.05 15.30 -17.17
N THR A 52 -1.60 15.41 -18.43
CA THR A 52 -1.61 16.67 -19.19
C THR A 52 -2.98 17.02 -19.79
N ARG A 53 -3.84 16.01 -19.99
CA ARG A 53 -5.10 16.11 -20.73
C ARG A 53 -6.35 15.79 -19.90
N MET A 54 -6.19 15.19 -18.72
CA MET A 54 -7.27 14.93 -17.77
C MET A 54 -6.82 15.14 -16.32
N LYS A 55 -7.78 15.19 -15.39
CA LYS A 55 -7.48 15.32 -13.96
C LYS A 55 -6.66 14.12 -13.47
N LYS A 56 -5.67 14.37 -12.60
CA LYS A 56 -4.83 13.33 -11.97
C LYS A 56 -5.64 12.22 -11.29
N GLU A 57 -6.80 12.57 -10.72
CA GLU A 57 -7.69 11.62 -10.06
C GLU A 57 -8.34 10.60 -11.00
N SER A 58 -8.47 10.94 -12.28
CA SER A 58 -8.91 10.05 -13.36
C SER A 58 -7.72 9.33 -13.99
N ALA A 59 -6.62 10.04 -14.25
CA ALA A 59 -5.42 9.45 -14.85
C ALA A 59 -4.85 8.30 -14.00
N ARG A 60 -4.89 8.40 -12.67
CA ARG A 60 -4.35 7.37 -11.75
C ARG A 60 -4.99 5.98 -11.88
N PHE A 61 -6.12 5.84 -12.56
CA PHE A 61 -6.78 4.54 -12.76
C PHE A 61 -5.95 3.58 -13.62
N ILE A 62 -4.97 4.09 -14.38
CA ILE A 62 -4.04 3.24 -15.14
C ILE A 62 -2.97 2.60 -14.24
N LEU A 63 -2.72 3.16 -13.06
CA LEU A 63 -1.64 2.70 -12.19
C LEU A 63 -2.05 1.39 -11.48
N PRO A 64 -1.11 0.43 -11.28
CA PRO A 64 -1.41 -0.83 -10.62
C PRO A 64 -1.82 -0.65 -9.15
N GLN A 65 -2.51 -1.65 -8.60
CA GLN A 65 -2.87 -1.67 -7.17
C GLN A 65 -1.65 -1.75 -6.23
N GLY A 66 -0.50 -2.23 -6.73
CA GLY A 66 0.73 -2.33 -5.94
C GLY A 66 1.45 -1.01 -5.71
N ILE A 67 0.86 0.15 -6.04
CA ILE A 67 1.42 1.45 -5.62
C ILE A 67 1.50 1.51 -4.10
N ALA A 68 2.68 1.81 -3.58
CA ALA A 68 2.86 2.03 -2.15
C ALA A 68 2.28 3.39 -1.74
N THR A 69 1.76 3.44 -0.52
CA THR A 69 1.19 4.66 0.06
C THR A 69 1.67 4.82 1.49
N THR A 70 1.84 6.08 1.91
CA THR A 70 2.17 6.39 3.29
C THR A 70 0.88 6.64 4.06
N VAL A 71 0.75 5.99 5.22
CA VAL A 71 -0.39 6.15 6.12
C VAL A 71 0.14 6.43 7.52
N MET A 72 -0.34 7.51 8.12
CA MET A 72 -0.23 7.73 9.56
C MET A 72 -1.50 7.18 10.21
N ALA A 73 -1.33 6.32 11.22
CA ALA A 73 -2.44 5.72 11.94
C ALA A 73 -2.29 5.97 13.45
N SER A 74 -3.37 6.32 14.14
CA SER A 74 -3.38 6.55 15.58
C SER A 74 -4.59 5.91 16.26
N ALA A 75 -4.36 5.32 17.44
CA ALA A 75 -5.38 4.75 18.32
C ALA A 75 -4.78 4.46 19.72
N PRO A 76 -5.64 4.28 20.75
CA PRO A 76 -5.23 3.75 22.05
C PRO A 76 -4.57 2.35 21.96
N LYS A 77 -3.74 2.01 22.94
CA LYS A 77 -2.97 0.74 22.98
C LYS A 77 -3.84 -0.51 22.76
N PHE A 78 -5.00 -0.60 23.40
CA PHE A 78 -5.87 -1.77 23.31
C PHE A 78 -6.42 -2.02 21.89
N ILE A 79 -6.48 -0.99 21.04
CA ILE A 79 -6.83 -1.13 19.61
C ILE A 79 -5.68 -1.74 18.83
N TRP A 80 -4.44 -1.38 19.17
CA TRP A 80 -3.26 -1.97 18.57
C TRP A 80 -3.11 -3.44 18.98
N GLU A 81 -3.47 -3.80 20.22
CA GLU A 81 -3.52 -5.20 20.67
C GLU A 81 -4.53 -6.01 19.84
N ASP A 82 -5.75 -5.48 19.64
CA ASP A 82 -6.76 -6.10 18.77
C ASP A 82 -6.29 -6.20 17.32
N PHE A 83 -5.66 -5.15 16.79
CA PHE A 83 -5.09 -5.14 15.45
C PHE A 83 -4.05 -6.26 15.27
N VAL A 84 -3.09 -6.35 16.20
CA VAL A 84 -2.03 -7.36 16.18
C VAL A 84 -2.63 -8.76 16.29
N GLY A 85 -3.56 -8.98 17.21
CA GLY A 85 -4.22 -10.29 17.38
C GLY A 85 -4.93 -10.77 16.11
N LYS A 86 -5.50 -9.85 15.31
CA LYS A 86 -6.20 -10.17 14.06
C LYS A 86 -5.29 -10.32 12.84
N ARG A 87 -4.08 -9.73 12.86
CA ARG A 87 -3.24 -9.59 11.66
C ARG A 87 -1.89 -10.30 11.76
N ALA A 88 -1.37 -10.54 12.96
CA ALA A 88 -0.18 -11.37 13.17
C ALA A 88 -0.54 -12.86 13.19
N ILE A 89 -1.29 -13.32 12.18
CA ILE A 89 -1.72 -14.72 12.01
C ILE A 89 -1.25 -15.26 10.65
N PRO A 90 -0.96 -16.57 10.52
CA PRO A 90 -0.48 -17.14 9.26
C PRO A 90 -1.41 -16.93 8.07
N GLN A 91 -2.72 -16.86 8.30
CA GLN A 91 -3.75 -16.67 7.27
C GLN A 91 -3.87 -15.24 6.75
N ALA A 92 -3.26 -14.26 7.43
CA ALA A 92 -3.25 -12.89 6.97
C ALA A 92 -2.28 -12.73 5.79
N GLN A 93 -2.62 -11.84 4.86
CA GLN A 93 -1.74 -11.46 3.76
C GLN A 93 -0.38 -10.99 4.31
N GLU A 94 0.70 -11.34 3.61
CA GLU A 94 2.06 -11.16 4.08
C GLU A 94 2.35 -9.71 4.52
N GLU A 95 2.05 -8.72 3.67
CA GLU A 95 2.43 -7.33 3.95
C GLU A 95 1.75 -6.77 5.21
N ILE A 96 0.48 -7.15 5.46
CA ILE A 96 -0.22 -6.73 6.69
C ILE A 96 0.21 -7.54 7.91
N ARG A 97 0.63 -8.79 7.71
CA ARG A 97 1.16 -9.66 8.75
C ARG A 97 2.53 -9.18 9.23
N ASP A 98 3.38 -8.75 8.32
CA ASP A 98 4.71 -8.22 8.62
C ASP A 98 4.61 -6.91 9.40
N LEU A 99 3.71 -6.00 8.97
CA LEU A 99 3.38 -4.80 9.72
C LEU A 99 2.89 -5.11 11.14
N ALA A 100 1.99 -6.09 11.30
CA ALA A 100 1.47 -6.48 12.61
C ALA A 100 2.53 -7.13 13.50
N THR A 101 3.43 -7.92 12.92
CA THR A 101 4.54 -8.56 13.63
C THR A 101 5.58 -7.53 14.08
N LEU A 102 5.89 -6.56 13.23
CA LEU A 102 6.74 -5.43 13.59
C LEU A 102 6.14 -4.62 14.74
N LEU A 103 4.86 -4.26 14.64
CA LEU A 103 4.15 -3.55 15.72
C LEU A 103 4.13 -4.36 17.01
N LYS A 104 3.98 -5.68 16.92
CA LYS A 104 4.02 -6.56 18.08
C LYS A 104 5.34 -6.39 18.83
N ASN A 105 6.47 -6.43 18.13
CA ASN A 105 7.82 -6.35 18.71
C ASN A 105 8.20 -4.96 19.24
N VAL A 106 7.56 -3.90 18.73
CA VAL A 106 7.86 -2.51 19.11
C VAL A 106 6.99 -2.02 20.27
N LEU A 107 5.73 -2.45 20.33
CA LEU A 107 4.74 -1.94 21.29
C LEU A 107 4.49 -2.86 22.50
N PHE A 108 4.87 -4.13 22.42
CA PHE A 108 4.60 -5.17 23.42
C PHE A 108 5.83 -6.06 23.65
#